data_AF-A0A3D0DR60-F1
#
_entry.id   AF-A0A3D0DR60-F1
#
_cell.length_a   1.000
_cell.length_b   1.000
_cell.length_c   1.000
_cell.angle_alpha   90.00
_cell.angle_beta   90.00
_cell.angle_gamma   90.00
#
_symmetry.space_group_name_H-M   'P 1'
#
loop_
_entity.id
_entity.type
_entity.pdbx_description
1 polymer ?
#
loop_
_entity_poly.entity_id
_entity_poly.type
_entity_poly.pdbx_seq_one_letter_code
_entity_poly.pdbx_strand_id
1 'polypeptide(L)' 'MPAPRAVLFDLDGTLADTAPDLAAAVNWLRTERGLEPTP' A
#
# COMPACT_ATOMS: atom_id res chain seq x y z
N MET A 1 19.46 -0.28 28.79
CA MET A 1 19.00 -1.44 27.99
C MET A 1 19.88 -1.51 26.76
N PRO A 2 20.32 -2.70 26.31
CA PRO A 2 21.13 -2.81 25.09
C PRO A 2 20.31 -2.37 23.87
N ALA A 3 20.99 -1.79 22.87
CA ALA A 3 20.36 -1.40 21.61
C ALA A 3 19.91 -2.65 20.82
N PRO A 4 18.82 -2.57 20.04
CA PRO A 4 18.41 -3.67 19.18
C PRO A 4 19.48 -3.92 18.11
N ARG A 5 19.74 -5.21 17.82
CA ARG A 5 20.74 -5.61 16.81
C ARG A 5 20.26 -5.39 15.36
N ALA A 6 18.95 -5.31 15.17
CA ALA A 6 18.32 -5.02 13.88
C ALA A 6 16.95 -4.40 14.12
N VAL A 7 16.50 -3.61 13.15
CA VAL A 7 15.13 -3.08 13.08
C VAL A 7 14.60 -3.39 11.69
N LEU A 8 13.42 -3.99 11.64
CA LEU A 8 12.72 -4.26 10.39
C LEU A 8 11.59 -3.24 10.27
N PHE A 9 11.48 -2.66 9.09
CA PHE A 9 10.38 -1.77 8.75
C PHE A 9 9.51 -2.45 7.71
N ASP A 10 8.22 -2.29 7.88
CA ASP A 10 7.29 -2.49 6.79
C ASP A 10 7.50 -1.39 5.73
N LEU A 11 7.04 -1.62 4.50
CA LEU A 11 7.15 -0.64 3.42
C LEU A 11 5.90 0.23 3.35
N ASP A 12 4.76 -0.39 3.07
CA ASP A 12 3.51 0.28 2.76
C ASP A 12 2.94 0.98 3.99
N GLY A 13 2.71 2.29 3.89
CA GLY A 13 2.22 3.10 5.00
C GLY A 13 3.22 3.30 6.15
N THR A 14 4.44 2.77 6.04
CA THR A 14 5.52 2.96 7.02
C THR A 14 6.68 3.75 6.42
N LEU A 15 7.32 3.24 5.37
CA LEU A 15 8.40 3.93 4.66
C LEU A 15 7.91 4.67 3.42
N ALA A 16 6.83 4.19 2.80
CA ALA A 16 6.26 4.77 1.59
C ALA A 16 4.75 4.98 1.74
N ASP A 17 4.25 6.14 1.33
CA ASP A 17 2.81 6.43 1.25
C ASP A 17 2.25 5.86 -0.06
N THR A 18 2.05 4.55 -0.08
CA THR A 18 1.61 3.80 -1.27
C THR A 18 0.09 3.71 -1.39
N ALA A 19 -0.67 4.23 -0.43
CA ALA A 19 -2.13 4.12 -0.43
C ALA A 19 -2.79 4.71 -1.69
N PRO A 20 -2.41 5.90 -2.20
CA PRO A 20 -3.01 6.45 -3.42
C PRO A 20 -2.73 5.59 -4.66
N ASP A 21 -1.51 5.09 -4.80
CA ASP A 21 -1.08 4.31 -5.96
C ASP A 21 -1.72 2.93 -5.99
N LEU A 22 -1.77 2.25 -4.83
CA LEU A 22 -2.44 0.96 -4.69
C LEU A 22 -3.95 1.09 -4.92
N ALA A 23 -4.58 2.16 -4.42
CA ALA A 23 -6.00 2.44 -4.69
C ALA A 23 -6.25 2.64 -6.19
N ALA A 24 -5.40 3.41 -6.87
CA ALA A 24 -5.49 3.61 -8.31
C ALA A 24 -5.35 2.30 -9.10
N ALA A 25 -4.36 1.46 -8.75
CA ALA A 25 -4.13 0.17 -9.39
C ALA A 25 -5.31 -0.79 -9.20
N VAL A 26 -5.89 -0.85 -8.00
CA VAL A 26 -7.07 -1.68 -7.72
C VAL A 26 -8.27 -1.17 -8.51
N ASN A 27 -8.51 0.14 -8.55
CA ASN A 27 -9.62 0.72 -9.28
C ASN A 27 -9.50 0.53 -10.80
N TRP A 28 -8.28 0.50 -11.33
CA TRP A 28 -8.04 0.12 -12.72
C TRP A 28 -8.53 -1.30 -12.99
N LEU A 29 -8.12 -2.29 -12.17
CA LEU A 29 -8.56 -3.69 -12.33
C LEU A 29 -10.07 -3.87 -12.13
N ARG A 30 -10.69 -3.08 -11.23
CA ARG A 30 -12.15 -3.08 -11.06
C ARG A 30 -12.85 -2.63 -12.34
N THR A 31 -12.37 -1.54 -12.92
CA THR A 31 -12.93 -0.97 -14.16
C THR A 31 -12.82 -1.97 -15.31
N GLU A 32 -11.68 -2.64 -15.47
CA GLU A 32 -11.51 -3.70 -16.50
C GLU A 32 -12.49 -4.86 -16.34
N ARG A 33 -12.97 -5.10 -15.11
CA ARG A 33 -13.94 -6.16 -14.79
C ARG A 33 -15.39 -5.68 -14.79
N GLY A 34 -15.66 -4.45 -15.22
CA GLY A 34 -17.00 -3.86 -15.22
C GLY A 34 -17.54 -3.59 -13.81
N LEU A 35 -16.66 -3.42 -12.83
CA LEU A 35 -17.01 -3.05 -11.46
C LEU A 35 -16.76 -1.55 -11.24
N GLU A 36 -17.65 -0.89 -10.52
CA GLU A 36 -17.49 0.53 -10.16
C GLU A 36 -16.25 0.76 -9.29
N PRO A 37 -15.48 1.85 -9.48
CA PRO A 37 -14.38 2.22 -8.59
C PRO A 37 -14.84 2.41 -7.14
N THR A 38 -13.94 2.17 -6.19
CA THR A 38 -14.18 2.40 -4.75
C THR A 38 -13.26 3.47 -4.20
N PRO A 39 -13.69 4.19 -3.14
CA PRO A 39 -12.81 5.06 -2.37
C PRO A 39 -11.59 4.31 -1.81
#